data_AF-A0A257KDU4-F1
#
_entry.id   AF-A0A257KDU4-F1
#
_cell.length_a   1.000
_cell.length_b   1.000
_cell.length_c   1.000
_cell.angle_alpha   90.00
_cell.angle_beta   90.00
_cell.angle_gamma   90.00
#
_symmetry.space_group_name_H-M   'P 1'
#
loop_
_entity.id
_entity.type
_entity.pdbx_description
1 polymer ?
#
loop_
_entity_poly.entity_id
_entity_poly.type
_entity_poly.pdbx_seq_one_letter_code
_entity_poly.pdbx_strand_id
1 'polypeptide(L)'
;MKVLNLCCATGHAFEGWFASLDDFQSQTERKLVSCPMCNDLAITRLPSAPRLNLSGARAPAPQVPAPAAAPPVSAAATSLSVTTGGHPMAAIHARWL
;
A
#
# COMPACT_ATOMS: atom_id res chain seq x y z
N MET A 1 -0.38 18.61 -20.24
CA MET A 1 0.24 18.63 -18.90
C MET A 1 -0.15 17.35 -18.16
N LYS A 2 0.83 16.54 -17.78
CA LYS A 2 0.65 15.25 -17.10
C LYS A 2 1.39 15.29 -15.78
N VAL A 3 0.68 15.01 -14.70
CA VAL A 3 1.29 14.75 -13.39
C VAL A 3 1.65 13.27 -13.31
N LEU A 4 2.87 12.99 -12.87
CA LEU A 4 3.42 11.66 -12.67
C LEU A 4 3.92 11.53 -11.22
N ASN A 5 3.62 10.39 -10.60
CA ASN A 5 4.26 10.00 -9.34
C ASN A 5 5.61 9.37 -9.68
N LEU A 6 6.67 9.85 -9.05
CA LEU A 6 8.06 9.49 -9.30
C LEU A 6 8.72 9.05 -8.00
N CYS A 7 9.80 8.29 -8.13
CA CYS A 7 10.66 7.91 -7.02
C CYS A 7 12.11 7.77 -7.49
N CYS A 8 13.07 8.18 -6.66
CA CYS A 8 14.49 7.96 -6.93
C CYS A 8 14.98 6.60 -6.40
N ALA A 9 16.22 6.23 -6.69
CA ALA A 9 16.82 4.98 -6.20
C ALA A 9 16.88 4.87 -4.66
N THR A 10 16.88 6.01 -3.95
CA THR A 10 16.86 6.06 -2.47
C THR A 10 15.45 5.88 -1.87
N GLY A 11 14.40 5.83 -2.69
CA GLY A 11 13.03 5.65 -2.21
C GLY A 11 12.24 6.94 -1.93
N HIS A 12 12.79 8.12 -2.24
CA HIS A 12 12.05 9.37 -2.08
C HIS A 12 10.98 9.51 -3.16
N ALA A 13 9.71 9.53 -2.75
CA ALA A 13 8.59 9.77 -3.63
C ALA A 13 8.35 11.28 -3.82
N PHE A 14 8.05 11.69 -5.06
CA PHE A 14 7.71 13.07 -5.41
C PHE A 14 6.85 13.10 -6.67
N GLU A 15 6.25 14.26 -6.97
CA GLU A 15 5.46 14.46 -8.18
C GLU A 15 6.19 15.36 -9.18
N GLY A 16 6.03 15.05 -10.47
CA GLY A 16 6.58 15.86 -11.56
C GLY A 16 5.52 16.19 -12.60
N TRP A 17 5.58 17.40 -13.13
CA TRP A 17 4.66 17.92 -14.13
C TRP A 17 5.37 18.00 -15.48
N PHE A 18 4.89 17.22 -16.45
CA PHE A 18 5.51 17.09 -17.77
C PHE A 18 4.51 17.44 -18.86
N ALA A 19 4.99 17.82 -20.05
CA ALA A 19 4.09 18.10 -21.16
C ALA A 19 3.31 16.84 -21.57
N SER A 20 4.04 15.73 -21.65
CA SER A 20 3.63 14.39 -22.09
C SER A 20 4.48 13.31 -21.41
N LEU A 21 4.13 12.03 -21.58
CA LEU A 21 5.00 10.94 -21.11
C LEU A 21 6.32 10.84 -21.90
N ASP A 22 6.27 11.08 -23.21
CA ASP A 22 7.45 11.10 -24.07
C ASP A 22 8.48 12.17 -23.64
N ASP A 23 7.98 13.34 -23.24
CA ASP A 23 8.78 14.43 -22.67
C ASP A 23 9.47 14.00 -21.37
N PHE A 24 8.77 13.32 -20.45
CA PHE A 24 9.39 12.74 -19.25
C PHE A 24 10.52 11.77 -19.61
N GLN A 25 10.29 10.83 -20.52
CA GLN A 25 11.30 9.85 -20.93
C GLN A 25 12.53 10.55 -21.53
N SER A 26 12.32 11.47 -22.46
CA SER A 26 13.38 12.27 -23.10
C SER A 26 14.19 13.07 -22.08
N GLN A 27 13.54 13.68 -21.08
CA GLN A 27 14.23 14.44 -20.03
C GLN A 27 15.01 13.52 -19.07
N THR A 28 14.49 12.34 -18.74
CA THR A 28 15.20 11.35 -17.90
C THR A 28 16.43 10.77 -18.62
N GLU A 29 16.32 10.44 -19.90
CA GLU A 29 17.46 9.97 -20.73
C GLU A 29 18.59 11.01 -20.78
N ARG A 30 18.21 12.29 -20.85
CA ARG A 30 19.13 13.44 -20.83
C ARG A 30 19.57 13.84 -19.42
N LYS A 31 19.14 13.12 -18.39
CA LYS A 31 19.46 13.38 -16.97
C LYS A 31 19.08 14.79 -16.50
N LEU A 32 17.95 15.30 -16.97
CA LEU A 32 17.42 16.62 -16.59
C LEU A 32 16.40 16.55 -15.45
N VAL A 33 15.96 15.36 -15.07
CA VAL A 33 15.05 15.13 -13.95
C VAL A 33 15.86 14.62 -12.76
N SER A 34 15.85 15.37 -11.65
CA SER A 34 16.53 14.98 -10.41
C SER A 34 15.56 14.89 -9.23
N CYS A 35 15.93 14.07 -8.25
CA CYS A 35 15.21 13.99 -6.99
C CYS A 35 15.40 15.30 -6.21
N PRO A 36 14.33 15.99 -5.78
CA PRO A 36 14.45 17.23 -5.03
C PRO A 36 15.02 17.03 -3.61
N MET A 37 15.06 15.79 -3.12
CA MET A 37 15.53 15.45 -1.76
C MET A 37 17.02 15.11 -1.72
N CYS A 38 17.53 14.38 -2.71
CA CYS A 38 18.91 13.88 -2.71
C CYS A 38 19.69 14.17 -4.00
N ASN A 39 19.07 14.85 -4.97
CA ASN A 39 19.64 15.17 -6.29
C ASN A 39 20.07 13.94 -7.12
N ASP A 40 19.59 12.75 -6.75
CA ASP A 40 19.78 11.54 -7.54
C ASP A 40 19.04 11.65 -8.89
N LEU A 41 19.64 11.11 -9.95
CA LEU A 41 19.13 11.18 -11.33
C LEU A 41 18.46 9.87 -11.76
N ALA A 42 18.51 8.81 -10.94
CA ALA A 42 17.89 7.53 -11.23
C ALA A 42 16.40 7.59 -10.82
N ILE A 43 15.59 8.18 -11.69
CA ILE A 43 14.17 8.42 -11.44
C ILE A 43 13.30 7.36 -12.14
N THR A 44 12.40 6.75 -11.37
CA THR A 44 11.44 5.76 -11.86
C THR A 44 10.01 6.24 -11.63
N ARG A 45 9.11 5.91 -12.55
CA ARG A 45 7.67 6.18 -12.37
C ARG A 45 7.02 5.19 -11.43
N LEU A 46 6.20 5.68 -10.52
CA LEU A 46 5.31 4.84 -9.73
C LEU A 46 3.96 4.64 -10.45
N PRO A 47 3.40 3.41 -10.39
CA PRO A 47 2.02 3.19 -10.81
C PRO A 47 1.07 4.00 -9.91
N SER A 48 0.09 4.65 -10.51
CA SER A 48 -1.00 5.27 -9.76
C SER A 48 -1.88 4.17 -9.20
N ALA A 49 -2.12 4.17 -7.88
CA ALA A 49 -2.95 3.15 -7.26
C ALA A 49 -4.37 3.14 -7.87
N PRO A 50 -4.91 1.97 -8.26
CA PRO A 50 -6.29 1.87 -8.71
C PRO A 50 -7.24 2.23 -7.57
N ARG A 51 -8.25 3.08 -7.86
CA ARG A 51 -9.24 3.48 -6.87
C ARG A 51 -10.16 2.29 -6.59
N LEU A 52 -9.90 1.57 -5.49
CA LEU A 52 -10.74 0.47 -5.03
C LEU A 52 -12.04 1.03 -4.43
N ASN A 53 -13.18 0.77 -5.08
CA ASN A 53 -14.49 1.10 -4.52
C ASN A 53 -14.91 -0.03 -3.56
N LEU A 54 -14.75 0.17 -2.25
CA LEU A 54 -15.08 -0.85 -1.23
C LEU A 54 -16.59 -0.97 -0.93
N SER A 55 -17.46 -0.28 -1.66
CA SER A 55 -18.90 -0.21 -1.36
C SER A 55 -19.69 -1.52 -1.55
N GLY A 56 -19.10 -2.55 -2.17
CA GLY A 56 -19.75 -3.85 -2.40
C GLY A 56 -19.13 -5.05 -1.68
N ALA A 57 -18.05 -4.85 -0.90
CA ALA A 57 -17.33 -5.95 -0.24
C ALA A 57 -18.08 -6.41 1.02
N ARG A 58 -19.26 -7.02 0.85
CA ARG A 58 -19.87 -7.81 1.92
C ARG A 58 -19.17 -9.16 1.96
N ALA A 59 -18.52 -9.45 3.07
CA ALA A 59 -17.96 -10.77 3.35
C ALA A 59 -19.07 -11.82 3.12
N PRO A 60 -18.80 -12.93 2.39
CA PRO A 60 -19.72 -14.04 2.33
C PRO A 60 -20.04 -14.49 3.75
N ALA A 61 -21.31 -14.53 4.12
CA ALA A 61 -21.70 -15.09 5.40
C ALA A 61 -21.16 -16.52 5.48
N PRO A 62 -20.61 -16.98 6.62
CA PRO A 62 -20.17 -18.37 6.75
C PRO A 62 -21.34 -19.31 6.44
N GLN A 63 -21.23 -20.07 5.35
CA GLN A 63 -22.15 -21.16 5.08
C GLN A 63 -21.80 -22.23 6.11
N VAL A 64 -22.66 -22.44 7.11
CA VAL A 64 -22.51 -23.56 8.05
C VAL A 64 -22.84 -24.84 7.27
N PRO A 65 -21.89 -25.77 7.06
CA PRO A 65 -22.20 -27.03 6.40
C PRO A 65 -23.18 -27.82 7.28
N ALA A 66 -24.25 -28.34 6.68
CA ALA A 66 -25.19 -29.23 7.36
C ALA A 66 -24.47 -30.52 7.80
N PRO A 67 -24.62 -30.96 9.06
CA PRO A 67 -23.87 -32.10 9.57
C PRO A 67 -24.45 -33.43 9.07
N ALA A 68 -23.73 -34.09 8.15
CA ALA A 68 -23.92 -35.51 7.89
C ALA A 68 -23.04 -36.31 8.86
N ALA A 69 -23.70 -37.17 9.63
CA ALA A 69 -23.20 -37.84 10.81
C ALA A 69 -21.96 -38.74 10.57
N ALA A 70 -20.95 -38.57 11.41
CA ALA A 70 -19.92 -39.56 11.73
C ALA A 70 -19.87 -39.71 13.28
N PRO A 71 -19.60 -40.92 13.82
CA PRO A 71 -19.68 -41.17 15.26
C PRO A 71 -18.51 -40.52 16.03
N PRO A 72 -18.68 -40.24 17.34
CA PRO A 72 -17.75 -39.46 18.12
C PRO A 72 -16.61 -40.33 18.67
N VAL A 73 -15.36 -39.89 18.49
CA VAL A 73 -14.26 -40.27 19.37
C VAL A 73 -13.65 -39.00 19.96
N SER A 74 -13.74 -38.92 21.28
CA SER A 74 -13.28 -37.83 22.15
C SER A 74 -11.77 -37.60 22.07
N ALA A 75 -11.36 -36.34 22.06
CA ALA A 75 -10.27 -35.88 22.93
C ALA A 75 -10.31 -34.34 23.05
N ALA A 76 -10.48 -33.87 24.28
CA ALA A 76 -10.39 -32.49 24.68
C ALA A 76 -8.96 -31.97 24.54
N ALA A 77 -8.80 -30.71 24.10
CA ALA A 77 -7.61 -29.93 24.39
C ALA A 77 -7.98 -28.44 24.50
N THR A 78 -7.97 -27.98 25.75
CA THR A 78 -8.09 -26.62 26.23
C THR A 78 -7.08 -25.68 25.57
N SER A 79 -7.52 -24.54 25.07
CA SER A 79 -6.63 -23.40 24.80
C SER A 79 -7.10 -22.16 25.54
N LEU A 80 -6.39 -21.88 26.64
CA LEU A 80 -6.44 -20.64 27.39
C LEU A 80 -5.99 -19.48 26.49
N SER A 81 -6.86 -18.49 26.28
CA SER A 81 -6.46 -17.25 25.60
C SER A 81 -5.72 -16.37 26.60
N VAL A 82 -4.40 -16.25 26.36
CA VAL A 82 -3.50 -15.38 27.12
C VAL A 82 -3.90 -13.91 26.93
N THR A 83 -3.98 -13.18 28.04
CA THR A 83 -4.09 -11.72 28.06
C THR A 83 -2.70 -11.12 27.93
N THR A 84 -2.53 -10.05 27.13
CA THR A 84 -1.48 -9.00 27.17
C THR A 84 -1.74 -8.17 25.90
N GLY A 85 -1.93 -6.86 25.88
CA GLY A 85 -1.47 -5.78 26.76
C GLY A 85 -0.63 -4.80 25.94
N GLY A 86 -1.09 -3.54 25.80
CA GLY A 86 -0.29 -2.38 25.32
C GLY A 86 -0.13 -2.25 23.80
N HIS A 87 -0.10 -1.09 23.16
CA HIS A 87 -0.02 0.32 23.57
C HIS A 87 -0.64 1.19 22.44
N PRO A 88 -1.05 2.44 22.71
CA PRO A 88 -1.73 3.31 21.75
C PRO A 88 -0.78 3.80 20.64
N MET A 89 -1.27 3.84 19.39
CA MET A 89 -0.59 4.55 18.30
C MET A 89 -0.60 6.05 18.62
N ALA A 90 0.58 6.59 18.97
CA ALA A 90 0.82 8.01 19.01
C ALA A 90 0.61 8.59 17.60
N ALA A 91 -0.41 9.43 17.46
CA ALA A 91 -0.68 10.17 16.25
C ALA A 91 0.36 11.28 16.08
N ILE A 92 1.22 11.14 15.06
CA ILE A 92 2.18 12.17 14.67
C ILE A 92 1.42 13.15 13.77
N HIS A 93 0.95 14.27 14.32
CA HIS A 93 0.35 15.33 13.53
C HIS A 93 1.47 16.26 13.02
N ALA A 94 1.93 16.04 11.80
CA ALA A 94 2.78 17.00 11.10
C ALA A 94 1.90 18.16 10.61
N ARG A 95 2.05 19.32 11.25
CA ARG A 95 1.39 20.57 10.90
C ARG A 95 2.35 21.34 10.00
N TRP A 96 2.01 21.41 8.72
CA TRP A 96 2.78 22.12 7.70
C TRP A 96 2.52 23.62 7.83
N LEU A 97 3.58 24.42 8.00
CA LEU A 97 3.63 25.86 7.76
C LEU A 97 4.56 26.09 6.56
#